data_AF-A0A1H5SGV7-F1
#
_entry.id   AF-A0A1H5SGV7-F1
#
_cell.length_a   1.000
_cell.length_b   1.000
_cell.length_c   1.000
_cell.angle_alpha   90.00
_cell.angle_beta   90.00
_cell.angle_gamma   90.00
#
_symmetry.space_group_name_H-M   'P 1'
#
loop_
_entity.id
_entity.type
_entity.pdbx_description
1 polymer ?
#
loop_
_entity_poly.entity_id
_entity_poly.type
_entity_poly.pdbx_seq_one_letter_code
_entity_poly.pdbx_strand_id
1 'polypeptide(L)'
;MQKLRIMGVINRSDLYYKDYSWTILKNDDPKISGEPDRSLLSRKEGYEILYFVNKLSEISNFKNKSSAIKIEKMIREEVPHNIHSQENIKTWINDNWNKSKF
;
A
#
# COMPACT_ATOMS: atom_id res chain seq x y z
N MET A 1 -17.68 14.80 -15.06
CA MET A 1 -16.37 14.19 -15.34
C MET A 1 -16.22 12.99 -14.39
N GLN A 2 -16.58 11.79 -14.84
CA GLN A 2 -16.49 10.59 -14.01
C GLN A 2 -15.01 10.29 -13.79
N LYS A 3 -14.54 10.40 -12.54
CA LYS A 3 -13.21 9.98 -12.11
C LYS A 3 -13.13 8.48 -12.39
N LEU A 4 -12.29 8.07 -13.35
CA LEU A 4 -12.11 6.67 -13.72
C LEU A 4 -11.78 5.88 -12.45
N ARG A 5 -12.67 4.98 -12.04
CA ARG A 5 -12.43 4.04 -10.94
C ARG A 5 -11.47 3.00 -11.49
N ILE A 6 -10.17 3.28 -11.46
CA ILE A 6 -9.15 2.27 -11.79
C ILE A 6 -9.30 1.17 -10.73
N MET A 7 -9.84 0.02 -11.13
CA MET A 7 -9.65 -1.21 -10.37
C MET A 7 -8.14 -1.37 -10.21
N GLY A 8 -7.65 -1.25 -8.98
CA GLY A 8 -6.22 -1.32 -8.68
C GLY A 8 -5.58 -2.59 -9.26
N VAL A 9 -4.26 -2.58 -9.39
CA VAL A 9 -3.45 -3.71 -9.93
C VAL A 9 -3.76 -5.03 -9.22
N ILE A 10 -4.11 -4.97 -7.94
CA ILE A 10 -4.50 -6.11 -7.12
C ILE A 10 -5.81 -5.84 -6.35
N ASN A 11 -6.51 -6.90 -5.98
CA ASN A 11 -7.64 -6.85 -5.04
C ASN A 11 -7.32 -7.60 -3.73
N ARG A 12 -8.24 -7.62 -2.77
CA ARG A 12 -8.07 -8.30 -1.47
C ARG A 12 -7.59 -9.75 -1.59
N SER A 13 -8.10 -10.51 -2.56
CA SER A 13 -7.73 -11.93 -2.73
C SER A 13 -6.29 -12.10 -3.24
N ASP A 14 -5.74 -11.08 -3.90
CA ASP A 14 -4.38 -11.09 -4.44
C ASP A 14 -3.30 -10.73 -3.40
N LEU A 15 -3.66 -10.09 -2.27
CA LEU A 15 -2.70 -9.79 -1.20
C LEU A 15 -1.99 -11.06 -0.74
N TYR A 16 -0.67 -11.02 -0.60
CA TYR A 16 0.14 -12.16 -0.22
C TYR A 16 -0.13 -12.59 1.22
N TYR A 17 -0.16 -11.64 2.17
CA TYR A 17 -0.46 -11.97 3.57
C TYR A 17 -1.99 -12.02 3.77
N LYS A 18 -2.43 -13.00 4.56
CA LYS A 18 -3.86 -13.30 4.78
C LYS A 18 -4.35 -12.92 6.18
N ASP A 19 -3.45 -12.47 7.04
CA ASP A 19 -3.68 -12.19 8.46
C ASP A 19 -4.06 -10.74 8.77
N TYR A 20 -4.42 -9.96 7.75
CA TYR A 20 -4.90 -8.59 7.94
C TYR A 20 -6.24 -8.54 8.68
N SER A 21 -6.39 -7.51 9.50
CA SER A 21 -7.68 -7.05 9.99
C SER A 21 -8.48 -6.42 8.85
N TRP A 22 -9.76 -6.76 8.75
CA TRP A 22 -10.70 -6.20 7.76
C TRP A 22 -11.88 -5.51 8.44
N THR A 23 -11.74 -5.16 9.71
CA THR A 23 -12.76 -4.42 10.43
C THR A 23 -12.73 -2.98 9.98
N ILE A 24 -13.85 -2.49 9.44
CA ILE A 24 -14.04 -1.05 9.25
C ILE A 24 -14.12 -0.47 10.66
N LEU A 25 -13.04 0.18 11.12
CA LEU A 25 -13.07 0.89 12.40
C LEU A 25 -14.23 1.90 12.32
N LYS A 26 -15.25 1.71 13.16
CA LYS A 26 -16.36 2.66 13.32
C LYS A 26 -15.78 3.96 13.84
N ASN A 27 -15.50 4.89 12.95
CA ASN A 27 -15.49 6.35 13.10
C ASN A 27 -14.93 6.89 11.78
N ASP A 28 -15.73 7.65 11.04
CA ASP A 28 -15.38 8.42 9.82
C ASP A 28 -13.87 8.52 9.49
N ASP A 29 -13.27 7.49 8.88
CA ASP A 29 -11.88 7.56 8.45
C ASP A 29 -11.82 7.65 6.91
N PRO A 30 -11.76 8.87 6.32
CA PRO A 30 -11.68 9.10 4.88
C PRO A 30 -10.31 8.71 4.26
N LYS A 31 -9.45 7.99 5.00
CA LYS A 31 -8.05 7.69 4.65
C LYS A 31 -7.83 6.80 3.42
N ILE A 32 -8.89 6.25 2.83
CA ILE A 32 -8.80 5.40 1.62
C ILE A 32 -8.95 6.26 0.35
N SER A 33 -8.36 7.45 0.33
CA SER A 33 -8.32 8.31 -0.85
C SER A 33 -7.23 9.36 -0.71
N GLY A 34 -6.60 9.75 -1.84
CA GLY A 34 -5.53 10.75 -1.86
C GLY A 34 -4.19 10.23 -2.37
N GLU A 35 -3.16 11.06 -2.22
CA GLU A 35 -1.76 10.70 -2.43
C GLU A 35 -1.12 10.33 -1.08
N PRO A 36 -0.10 9.46 -1.05
CA PRO A 36 0.68 9.21 0.15
C PRO A 36 1.21 10.49 0.78
N ASP A 37 0.81 10.76 2.03
CA ASP A 37 1.06 11.99 2.77
C ASP A 37 1.60 11.70 4.19
N ARG A 38 1.46 12.67 5.09
CA ARG A 38 1.91 12.58 6.49
C ARG A 38 1.09 11.63 7.35
N SER A 39 -0.05 11.12 6.86
CA SER A 39 -0.86 10.15 7.59
C SER A 39 -0.08 8.85 7.81
N LEU A 40 -0.34 8.20 8.93
CA LEU A 40 0.29 6.93 9.28
C LEU A 40 -0.36 5.78 8.49
N LEU A 41 0.45 4.82 8.07
CA LEU A 41 -0.03 3.57 7.46
C LEU A 41 -0.18 2.48 8.52
N SER A 42 -1.40 1.99 8.73
CA SER A 42 -1.65 0.82 9.57
C SER A 42 -1.30 -0.46 8.81
N ARG A 43 -0.12 -1.02 9.11
CA ARG A 43 0.38 -2.23 8.43
C ARG A 43 -0.39 -3.52 8.73
N LYS A 44 -1.38 -3.47 9.63
CA LYS A 44 -2.26 -4.60 9.99
C LYS A 44 -3.67 -4.48 9.39
N GLU A 45 -4.05 -3.30 8.89
CA GLU A 45 -5.36 -3.06 8.30
C GLU A 45 -5.34 -3.33 6.79
N GLY A 46 -6.09 -4.35 6.37
CA GLY A 46 -6.03 -4.85 5.00
C GLY A 46 -6.54 -3.85 3.96
N TYR A 47 -7.51 -3.01 4.33
CA TYR A 47 -8.01 -1.96 3.44
C TYR A 47 -6.98 -0.85 3.20
N GLU A 48 -6.23 -0.45 4.23
CA GLU A 48 -5.16 0.55 4.09
C GLU A 48 -3.99 0.01 3.27
N ILE A 49 -3.55 -1.23 3.54
CA ILE A 49 -2.51 -1.88 2.75
C ILE A 49 -2.92 -2.02 1.28
N LEU A 50 -4.12 -2.52 1.02
CA LEU A 50 -4.61 -2.69 -0.35
C LEU A 50 -4.66 -1.37 -1.11
N TYR A 51 -5.14 -0.32 -0.45
CA TYR A 51 -5.16 1.03 -1.02
C TYR A 51 -3.76 1.54 -1.30
N PHE A 52 -2.86 1.49 -0.31
CA PHE A 52 -1.51 2.02 -0.42
C PHE A 52 -0.70 1.30 -1.50
N VAL A 53 -0.79 -0.03 -1.57
CA VAL A 53 -0.10 -0.85 -2.60
C VAL A 53 -0.59 -0.49 -4.00
N ASN A 54 -1.90 -0.41 -4.21
CA ASN A 54 -2.46 -0.03 -5.50
C ASN A 54 -2.12 1.40 -5.89
N LYS A 55 -2.15 2.32 -4.92
CA LYS A 55 -1.80 3.72 -5.15
C LYS A 55 -0.33 3.89 -5.50
N LEU A 56 0.56 3.21 -4.78
CA LEU A 56 1.99 3.21 -5.09
C LEU A 56 2.27 2.57 -6.46
N SER A 57 1.50 1.54 -6.83
CA SER A 57 1.59 0.95 -8.16
C SER A 57 1.15 1.91 -9.26
N GLU A 58 0.08 2.69 -9.04
CA GLU A 58 -0.40 3.72 -9.97
C GLU A 58 0.68 4.79 -10.20
N ILE A 59 1.21 5.40 -9.13
CA ILE A 59 2.19 6.51 -9.25
C ILE A 59 3.54 6.05 -9.81
N SER A 60 3.90 4.79 -9.59
CA SER A 60 5.12 4.18 -10.15
C SER A 60 4.89 3.52 -11.52
N ASN A 61 3.68 3.63 -12.08
CA ASN A 61 3.27 3.02 -13.35
C ASN A 61 3.52 1.50 -13.42
N PHE A 62 3.42 0.81 -12.28
CA PHE A 62 3.47 -0.64 -12.20
C PHE A 62 2.11 -1.22 -12.60
N LYS A 63 2.12 -2.09 -13.63
CA LYS A 63 0.89 -2.65 -14.21
C LYS A 63 0.68 -4.14 -13.91
N ASN A 64 1.63 -4.78 -13.24
CA ASN A 64 1.61 -6.21 -12.98
C ASN A 64 1.46 -6.53 -11.48
N LYS A 65 0.82 -7.67 -11.18
CA LYS A 65 0.57 -8.11 -9.80
C LYS A 65 1.86 -8.38 -9.02
N SER A 66 2.93 -8.83 -9.67
CA SER A 66 4.21 -9.11 -9.01
C SER A 66 4.83 -7.86 -8.38
N SER A 67 4.76 -6.70 -9.06
CA SER A 67 5.24 -5.43 -8.51
C SER A 67 4.41 -4.99 -7.30
N ALA A 68 3.08 -5.14 -7.37
CA ALA A 68 2.19 -4.83 -6.25
C ALA A 68 2.45 -5.75 -5.04
N ILE A 69 2.61 -7.05 -5.26
CA ILE A 69 2.96 -8.02 -4.21
C ILE A 69 4.35 -7.73 -3.63
N LYS A 70 5.31 -7.31 -4.46
CA LYS A 70 6.63 -6.87 -3.98
C LYS A 70 6.52 -5.66 -3.05
N ILE A 71 5.72 -4.66 -3.40
CA ILE A 71 5.44 -3.51 -2.51
C ILE A 71 4.89 -3.99 -1.15
N GLU A 72 3.89 -4.86 -1.15
CA GLU A 72 3.30 -5.41 0.08
C GLU A 72 4.35 -6.10 0.96
N LYS A 73 5.19 -6.94 0.35
CA LYS A 73 6.27 -7.65 1.06
C LYS A 73 7.32 -6.70 1.61
N MET A 74 7.72 -5.68 0.85
CA MET A 74 8.63 -4.63 1.34
C MET A 74 8.04 -3.93 2.56
N ILE A 75 6.75 -3.54 2.55
CA ILE A 75 6.08 -2.89 3.69
C ILE A 75 6.09 -3.78 4.93
N ARG A 76 5.83 -5.08 4.75
CA ARG A 76 5.70 -6.04 5.85
C ARG A 76 7.06 -6.42 6.44
N GLU A 77 8.07 -6.61 5.61
CA GLU A 77 9.31 -7.29 6.01
C GLU A 77 10.58 -6.44 5.97
N GLU A 78 10.62 -5.37 5.17
CA GLU A 78 11.87 -4.64 4.94
C GLU A 78 11.80 -3.17 5.37
N VAL A 79 10.63 -2.50 5.26
CA VAL A 79 10.47 -1.12 5.75
C VAL A 79 10.68 -1.12 7.27
N PRO A 80 11.66 -0.37 7.80
CA PRO A 80 11.92 -0.27 9.23
C PRO A 80 10.67 0.09 10.03
N HIS A 81 10.52 -0.48 11.24
CA HIS A 81 9.32 -0.29 12.04
C HIS A 81 9.07 1.18 12.37
N ASN A 82 10.12 1.97 12.61
CA ASN A 82 10.04 3.39 12.95
C ASN A 82 9.63 4.32 11.78
N ILE A 83 9.47 3.80 10.56
CA ILE A 83 8.98 4.56 9.40
C ILE A 83 7.48 4.31 9.25
N HIS A 84 6.66 5.28 9.65
CA HIS A 84 5.21 5.07 9.77
C HIS A 84 4.35 5.86 8.78
N SER A 85 4.79 7.05 8.34
CA SER A 85 3.98 7.87 7.42
C SER A 85 3.97 7.30 6.01
N GLN A 86 2.84 7.42 5.33
CA GLN A 86 2.68 6.97 3.95
C GLN A 86 3.73 7.59 3.01
N GLU A 87 4.01 8.89 3.17
CA GLU A 87 5.04 9.59 2.39
C GLU A 87 6.44 8.99 2.58
N ASN A 88 6.83 8.67 3.83
CA ASN A 88 8.16 8.15 4.13
C ASN A 88 8.31 6.69 3.72
N ILE A 89 7.23 5.91 3.87
CA ILE A 89 7.19 4.52 3.38
C ILE A 89 7.33 4.51 1.85
N LYS A 90 6.62 5.38 1.13
CA LYS A 90 6.78 5.54 -0.32
C LYS A 90 8.23 5.84 -0.70
N THR A 91 8.83 6.86 -0.08
CA THR A 91 10.23 7.23 -0.34
C THR A 91 11.17 6.07 -0.08
N TRP A 92 11.02 5.39 1.06
CA TRP A 92 11.85 4.24 1.41
C TRP A 92 11.74 3.11 0.39
N ILE A 93 10.53 2.79 -0.09
CA ILE A 93 10.32 1.74 -1.10
C ILE A 93 10.99 2.11 -2.42
N ASN A 94 10.89 3.35 -2.87
CA ASN A 94 11.55 3.81 -4.09
C ASN A 94 13.09 3.70 -3.97
N ASP A 95 13.66 4.14 -2.86
CA ASP A 95 15.10 4.14 -2.60
C ASP A 95 15.69 2.72 -2.46
N ASN A 96 14.84 1.75 -2.12
CA ASN A 96 15.24 0.36 -1.86
C ASN A 96 14.66 -0.64 -2.87
N TRP A 97 13.99 -0.18 -3.93
CA TRP A 97 13.32 -1.05 -4.90
C TRP A 97 14.24 -2.12 -5.49
N ASN A 98 15.45 -1.72 -5.90
CA ASN A 98 16.46 -2.61 -6.49
C ASN A 98 17.33 -3.34 -5.46
N LYS A 99 17.16 -3.05 -4.16
CA LYS A 99 17.90 -3.67 -3.04
C LYS A 99 17.05 -4.69 -2.28
N SER A 100 15.74 -4.63 -2.47
CA SER A 100 14.78 -5.57 -1.88
C SER A 100 15.16 -7.01 -2.22
N LYS A 101 14.95 -7.92 -1.26
CA LYS A 101 15.11 -9.36 -1.46
C LYS A 101 13.99 -9.99 -2.32
N PHE A 102 13.00 -9.20 -2.75
CA PHE A 102 11.81 -9.61 -3.49
C PHE A 102 11.77 -9.19 -4.95
#